data_AF-A0A939D5L9-F1
#
_entry.id   AF-A0A939D5L9-F1
#
_cell.length_a   1.000
_cell.length_b   1.000
_cell.length_c   1.000
_cell.angle_alpha   90.00
_cell.angle_beta   90.00
_cell.angle_gamma   90.00
#
_symmetry.space_group_name_H-M   'P 1'
#
loop_
_entity.id
_entity.type
_entity.pdbx_description
1 polymer ?
#
loop_
_entity_poly.entity_id
_entity_poly.type
_entity_poly.pdbx_seq_one_letter_code
_entity_poly.pdbx_strand_id
1 'polypeptide(L)'
;MKLPRTTLILILLALGLGGFVYFYEIRGATVREETKEQKQKIFSFAEDDVQSLTVKTKKLTLNLERSPESSSNPKWLIKSPISGPANDAIVSYLIDLLVKGNSDSTLSTPVKQLGEFTLDPPQAIINITLKNQHSHQLILGKSNFNSRFLYAQADPAAKPDGNINVLLVSTDFANAVNRELSEWKQPVDNSQKLPSLTIPNPSPTNSK
;
A
#
# COMPACT_ATOMS: atom_id res chain seq x y z
N MET A 1 41.28 24.79 38.19
CA MET A 1 41.47 25.99 37.34
C MET A 1 40.14 26.74 37.27
N LYS A 2 40.13 28.06 37.53
CA LYS A 2 38.90 28.87 37.45
C LYS A 2 38.69 29.25 35.98
N LEU A 3 37.57 28.86 35.39
CA LEU A 3 37.22 29.27 34.02
C LEU A 3 37.03 30.80 33.98
N PRO A 4 37.64 31.52 33.03
CA PRO A 4 37.46 32.95 32.94
C PRO A 4 36.00 33.25 32.52
N ARG A 5 35.44 34.34 33.04
CA ARG A 5 34.02 34.72 32.84
C ARG A 5 33.62 34.74 31.36
N THR A 6 34.54 35.13 30.49
CA THR A 6 34.36 35.16 29.03
C THR A 6 34.11 33.77 28.44
N THR A 7 34.80 32.74 28.92
CA THR A 7 34.57 31.35 28.49
C THR A 7 33.20 30.86 28.95
N LEU A 8 32.75 31.28 30.13
CA LEU A 8 31.44 30.88 30.66
C LEU A 8 30.29 31.54 29.87
N ILE A 9 30.45 32.79 29.45
CA ILE A 9 29.52 33.48 28.54
C ILE A 9 29.49 32.80 27.16
N LEU A 10 30.65 32.43 26.60
CA LEU A 10 30.73 31.72 25.33
C LEU A 10 30.05 30.35 25.39
N ILE A 11 30.20 29.61 26.49
CA ILE A 11 29.52 28.32 26.69
C ILE A 11 28.01 28.51 26.76
N LEU A 12 27.51 29.49 27.52
CA LEU A 12 26.08 29.79 27.57
C LEU A 12 25.52 30.19 26.20
N LEU A 13 26.26 31.00 25.45
CA LEU A 13 25.88 31.38 24.09
C LEU A 13 25.87 30.18 23.15
N ALA A 14 26.88 29.31 23.22
CA ALA A 14 26.96 28.09 22.42
C ALA A 14 25.81 27.13 22.76
N LEU A 15 25.45 26.97 24.04
CA LEU A 15 24.30 26.17 24.47
C LEU A 15 22.97 26.79 24.02
N GLY A 16 22.84 28.12 24.09
CA GLY A 16 21.65 28.83 23.61
C GLY A 16 21.44 28.67 22.10
N LEU A 17 22.51 28.87 21.31
CA LEU A 17 22.48 28.68 19.86
C LEU A 17 22.27 27.20 19.48
N GLY A 18 22.95 26.28 20.15
CA GLY A 18 22.79 24.84 19.93
C GLY A 18 21.37 24.35 20.26
N GLY A 19 20.80 24.83 21.36
CA GLY A 19 19.40 24.55 21.72
C GLY A 19 18.40 25.14 20.73
N PHE A 20 18.63 26.36 20.25
CA PHE A 20 17.79 27.00 19.24
C PHE A 20 17.78 26.22 17.91
N VAL A 21 18.96 25.86 17.38
CA VAL A 21 19.09 25.05 16.16
C VAL A 21 18.43 23.68 16.33
N TYR A 22 18.66 23.01 17.47
CA TYR A 22 18.04 21.71 17.73
C TYR A 22 16.50 21.77 17.71
N PHE A 23 15.91 22.80 18.31
CA PHE A 23 14.45 22.91 18.39
C PHE A 23 13.81 23.35 17.06
N TYR A 24 14.42 24.31 16.35
CA TYR A 24 13.86 24.87 15.12
C TYR A 24 14.18 24.05 13.87
N GLU A 25 15.41 23.58 13.71
CA GLU A 25 15.83 22.85 12.52
C GLU A 25 15.55 21.36 12.67
N ILE A 26 16.06 20.70 13.71
CA ILE A 26 15.98 19.23 13.82
C ILE A 26 14.57 18.81 14.22
N ARG A 27 14.08 19.27 15.38
CA ARG A 27 12.75 18.87 15.88
C ARG A 27 11.60 19.46 15.07
N GLY A 28 11.80 20.67 14.52
CA GLY A 28 10.83 21.32 13.66
C GLY A 28 10.70 20.63 12.30
N ALA A 29 11.80 20.14 11.72
CA ALA A 29 11.76 19.40 10.45
C ALA A 29 11.06 18.05 10.62
N THR A 30 11.38 17.28 11.66
CA THR A 30 10.78 15.94 11.87
C THR A 30 9.26 16.01 12.03
N VAL A 31 8.75 16.94 12.85
CA VAL A 31 7.29 17.09 13.04
C VAL A 31 6.59 17.53 11.75
N ARG A 32 7.23 18.38 10.94
CA ARG A 32 6.68 18.80 9.63
C ARG A 32 6.68 17.67 8.61
N GLU A 33 7.70 16.82 8.61
CA GLU A 33 7.79 15.64 7.76
C GLU A 33 6.73 14.61 8.14
N GLU A 34 6.62 14.25 9.42
CA GLU A 34 5.58 13.34 9.91
C GLU A 34 4.17 13.85 9.59
N THR A 35 3.92 15.16 9.76
CA THR A 35 2.63 15.78 9.43
C THR A 35 2.36 15.77 7.92
N LYS A 36 3.39 15.93 7.08
CA LYS A 36 3.25 15.86 5.62
C LYS A 36 2.97 14.44 5.16
N GLU A 37 3.71 13.45 5.67
CA GLU A 37 3.49 12.05 5.35
C GLU A 37 2.07 11.61 5.75
N GLN A 38 1.61 11.96 6.95
CA GLN A 38 0.24 11.65 7.37
C GLN A 38 -0.82 12.32 6.49
N LYS A 39 -0.57 13.55 6.02
CA LYS A 39 -1.50 14.26 5.12
C LYS A 39 -1.53 13.69 3.69
N GLN A 40 -0.47 12.99 3.28
CA GLN A 40 -0.37 12.39 1.95
C GLN A 40 -0.91 10.96 1.90
N LYS A 41 -1.02 10.27 3.05
CA LYS A 41 -1.59 8.91 3.09
C LYS A 41 -2.99 8.85 2.49
N ILE A 42 -3.22 7.85 1.64
CA ILE A 42 -4.53 7.60 1.03
C ILE A 42 -5.49 7.05 2.09
N PHE A 43 -5.03 6.10 2.90
CA PHE A 43 -5.81 5.46 3.97
C PHE A 43 -5.01 5.38 5.27
N SER A 44 -5.73 5.24 6.40
CA SER A 44 -5.15 5.22 7.76
C SER A 44 -5.48 3.95 8.56
N PHE A 45 -5.61 2.81 7.89
CA PHE A 45 -5.80 1.50 8.53
C PHE A 45 -4.50 0.66 8.50
N ALA A 46 -4.37 -0.31 9.40
CA ALA A 46 -3.27 -1.27 9.35
C ALA A 46 -3.58 -2.41 8.36
N GLU A 47 -2.55 -3.01 7.78
CA GLU A 47 -2.68 -4.22 6.96
C GLU A 47 -3.47 -5.31 7.69
N ASP A 48 -3.22 -5.46 8.98
CA ASP A 48 -3.89 -6.46 9.79
C ASP A 48 -5.38 -6.21 9.99
N ASP A 49 -5.87 -4.99 9.77
CA ASP A 49 -7.28 -4.66 9.88
C ASP A 49 -8.09 -5.08 8.65
N VAL A 50 -7.43 -5.37 7.52
CA VAL A 50 -8.11 -5.73 6.28
C VAL A 50 -8.69 -7.15 6.38
N GLN A 51 -10.01 -7.25 6.21
CA GLN A 51 -10.76 -8.50 6.29
C GLN A 51 -11.18 -9.02 4.91
N SER A 52 -11.61 -8.12 4.02
CA SER A 52 -11.96 -8.48 2.65
C SER A 52 -11.62 -7.37 1.66
N LEU A 53 -11.38 -7.78 0.41
CA LEU A 53 -11.14 -6.88 -0.71
C LEU A 53 -12.03 -7.29 -1.87
N THR A 54 -12.60 -6.31 -2.56
CA THR A 54 -13.31 -6.53 -3.83
C THR A 54 -12.68 -5.65 -4.90
N VAL A 55 -12.06 -6.26 -5.89
CA VAL A 55 -11.45 -5.58 -7.03
C VAL A 55 -12.37 -5.72 -8.24
N LYS A 56 -12.85 -4.61 -8.77
CA LYS A 56 -13.69 -4.54 -9.97
C LYS A 56 -12.93 -3.82 -11.06
N THR A 57 -12.75 -4.47 -12.20
CA THR A 57 -12.25 -3.87 -13.44
C THR A 57 -13.26 -4.13 -14.55
N LYS A 58 -12.99 -3.60 -15.75
CA LYS A 58 -13.82 -3.90 -16.94
C LYS A 58 -13.84 -5.39 -17.32
N LYS A 59 -12.81 -6.14 -16.93
CA LYS A 59 -12.63 -7.56 -17.32
C LYS A 59 -13.01 -8.54 -16.22
N LEU A 60 -12.86 -8.14 -14.96
CA LEU A 60 -12.92 -9.06 -13.82
C LEU A 60 -13.55 -8.38 -12.59
N THR A 61 -14.41 -9.12 -11.90
CA THR A 61 -14.80 -8.82 -10.51
C THR A 61 -14.26 -9.92 -9.62
N LEU A 62 -13.32 -9.58 -8.74
CA LEU A 62 -12.62 -10.48 -7.85
C LEU A 62 -12.99 -10.16 -6.40
N ASN A 63 -13.45 -11.16 -5.66
CA ASN A 63 -13.73 -11.04 -4.23
C ASN A 63 -12.71 -11.88 -3.46
N LEU A 64 -12.00 -11.24 -2.55
CA LEU A 64 -10.97 -11.81 -1.70
C LEU A 64 -11.38 -11.69 -0.23
N GLU A 65 -11.12 -12.73 0.55
CA GLU A 65 -11.41 -12.75 1.99
C GLU A 65 -10.27 -13.41 2.76
N ARG A 66 -9.92 -12.83 3.90
CA ARG A 66 -8.89 -13.36 4.79
C ARG A 66 -9.46 -14.55 5.56
N SER A 67 -8.75 -15.68 5.56
CA SER A 67 -9.14 -16.86 6.32
C SER A 67 -9.06 -16.59 7.83
N PRO A 68 -10.05 -17.01 8.64
CA PRO A 68 -10.09 -16.76 10.08
C PRO A 68 -9.03 -17.55 10.87
N GLU A 69 -8.42 -18.59 10.29
CA GLU A 69 -7.58 -19.56 11.01
C GLU A 69 -6.09 -19.18 11.12
N SER A 70 -5.64 -18.10 10.48
CA SER A 70 -4.20 -17.81 10.39
C SER A 70 -3.83 -16.43 10.91
N SER A 71 -3.33 -16.39 12.15
CA SER A 71 -2.88 -15.19 12.84
C SER A 71 -1.43 -14.79 12.51
N SER A 72 -0.62 -15.72 11.99
CA SER A 72 0.79 -15.48 11.69
C SER A 72 1.11 -15.38 10.20
N ASN A 73 0.36 -16.05 9.33
CA ASN A 73 0.49 -15.97 7.86
C ASN A 73 -0.91 -16.01 7.22
N PRO A 74 -1.59 -14.87 7.09
CA PRO A 74 -2.99 -14.85 6.68
C PRO A 74 -3.16 -15.44 5.29
N LYS A 75 -3.85 -16.58 5.22
CA LYS A 75 -4.19 -17.21 3.95
C LYS A 75 -5.38 -16.47 3.35
N TRP A 76 -5.21 -15.97 2.14
CA TRP A 76 -6.29 -15.33 1.40
C TRP A 76 -7.06 -16.33 0.56
N LEU A 77 -8.37 -16.13 0.46
CA LEU A 77 -9.26 -16.96 -0.34
C LEU A 77 -9.93 -16.08 -1.40
N ILE A 78 -9.97 -16.59 -2.63
CA ILE A 78 -10.88 -16.08 -3.65
C ILE A 78 -12.27 -16.66 -3.36
N LYS A 79 -13.27 -15.79 -3.30
CA LYS A 79 -14.69 -16.16 -3.16
C LYS A 79 -15.46 -16.05 -4.47
N SER A 80 -15.00 -15.18 -5.37
CA SER A 80 -15.59 -14.95 -6.69
C SER A 80 -14.50 -14.43 -7.64
N PRO A 81 -14.50 -14.81 -8.94
CA PRO A 81 -15.49 -15.64 -9.64
C PRO A 81 -15.31 -17.15 -9.44
N ILE A 82 -14.21 -17.55 -8.82
CA ILE A 82 -13.91 -18.94 -8.46
C ILE A 82 -13.67 -19.02 -6.95
N SER A 83 -13.90 -20.18 -6.36
CA SER A 83 -13.56 -20.42 -4.96
C SER A 83 -12.23 -21.16 -4.86
N GLY A 84 -11.32 -20.67 -4.03
CA GLY A 84 -10.03 -21.33 -3.80
C GLY A 84 -9.00 -20.45 -3.11
N PRO A 85 -7.81 -20.98 -2.82
CA PRO A 85 -6.72 -20.20 -2.25
C PRO A 85 -6.25 -19.14 -3.23
N ALA A 86 -6.09 -17.92 -2.74
CA ALA A 86 -5.50 -16.81 -3.47
C ALA A 86 -3.97 -16.87 -3.39
N ASN A 87 -3.32 -16.17 -4.32
CA ASN A 87 -1.89 -15.93 -4.30
C ASN A 87 -1.58 -14.89 -3.22
N ASP A 88 -1.07 -15.36 -2.07
CA ASP A 88 -0.83 -14.51 -0.91
C ASP A 88 0.13 -13.34 -1.23
N ALA A 89 1.12 -13.55 -2.11
CA ALA A 89 2.07 -12.50 -2.50
C ALA A 89 1.40 -11.37 -3.29
N ILE A 90 0.48 -11.70 -4.20
CA ILE A 90 -0.25 -10.69 -5.00
C ILE A 90 -1.26 -9.94 -4.14
N VAL A 91 -1.96 -10.65 -3.24
CA VAL A 91 -2.90 -9.99 -2.33
C VAL A 91 -2.15 -9.07 -1.36
N SER A 92 -1.03 -9.52 -0.80
CA SER A 92 -0.17 -8.71 0.07
C SER A 92 0.37 -7.48 -0.66
N TYR A 93 0.76 -7.60 -1.94
CA TYR A 93 1.18 -6.46 -2.75
C TYR A 93 0.07 -5.39 -2.87
N LEU A 94 -1.18 -5.80 -3.14
CA LEU A 94 -2.30 -4.84 -3.19
C LEU A 94 -2.56 -4.19 -1.82
N ILE A 95 -2.50 -4.95 -0.73
CA ILE A 95 -2.70 -4.41 0.62
C ILE A 95 -1.59 -3.43 0.99
N ASP A 96 -0.34 -3.76 0.65
CA ASP A 96 0.82 -2.90 0.88
C ASP A 96 0.64 -1.55 0.19
N LEU A 97 0.18 -1.55 -1.07
CA LEU A 97 -0.14 -0.33 -1.80
C LEU A 97 -1.26 0.47 -1.11
N LEU A 98 -2.28 -0.19 -0.56
CA LEU A 98 -3.38 0.51 0.14
C LEU A 98 -2.94 1.12 1.48
N VAL A 99 -2.06 0.44 2.22
CA VAL A 99 -1.62 0.83 3.56
C VAL A 99 -0.49 1.87 3.51
N LYS A 100 0.47 1.68 2.60
CA LYS A 100 1.62 2.56 2.41
C LYS A 100 1.41 3.62 1.33
N GLY A 101 0.32 3.50 0.57
CA GLY A 101 0.02 4.39 -0.54
C GLY A 101 -0.13 5.83 -0.11
N ASN A 102 0.59 6.71 -0.81
CA ASN A 102 0.50 8.15 -0.67
C ASN A 102 -0.01 8.77 -1.96
N SER A 103 -0.74 9.86 -1.81
CA SER A 103 -1.09 10.78 -2.88
C SER A 103 0.06 11.76 -3.08
N ASP A 104 0.57 11.83 -4.31
CA ASP A 104 1.58 12.82 -4.71
C ASP A 104 1.01 14.24 -4.60
N SER A 105 -0.24 14.40 -5.04
CA SER A 105 -0.98 15.65 -4.93
C SER A 105 -2.48 15.43 -4.94
N THR A 106 -3.21 16.39 -4.37
CA THR A 106 -4.67 16.40 -4.33
C THR A 106 -5.20 17.61 -5.08
N LEU A 107 -6.11 17.37 -6.03
CA LEU A 107 -6.81 18.38 -6.80
C LEU A 107 -8.23 18.53 -6.25
N SER A 108 -8.66 19.76 -5.98
CA SER A 108 -10.05 20.04 -5.65
C SER A 108 -10.80 20.33 -6.94
N THR A 109 -11.74 19.46 -7.28
CA THR A 109 -12.37 19.44 -8.60
C THR A 109 -13.89 19.37 -8.46
N PRO A 110 -14.67 20.15 -9.24
CA PRO A 110 -16.12 20.00 -9.33
C PRO A 110 -16.53 18.57 -9.72
N VAL A 111 -17.56 18.01 -9.05
CA VAL A 111 -18.07 16.65 -9.33
C VAL A 111 -18.40 16.44 -10.82
N LYS A 112 -18.86 17.49 -11.51
CA LYS A 112 -19.20 17.44 -12.94
C LYS A 112 -18.01 17.12 -13.86
N GLN A 113 -16.78 17.30 -13.39
CA GLN A 113 -15.56 17.04 -14.16
C GLN A 113 -14.97 15.65 -13.91
N LEU A 114 -15.61 14.78 -13.11
CA LEU A 114 -15.18 13.39 -12.87
C LEU A 114 -14.87 12.61 -14.15
N GLY A 115 -15.67 12.82 -15.20
CA GLY A 115 -15.47 12.20 -16.50
C GLY A 115 -14.15 12.58 -17.17
N GLU A 116 -13.61 13.78 -16.92
CA GLU A 116 -12.32 14.22 -17.45
C GLU A 116 -11.17 13.35 -16.93
N PHE A 117 -11.32 12.77 -15.74
CA PHE A 117 -10.33 11.90 -15.10
C PHE A 117 -10.63 10.40 -15.30
N THR A 118 -11.69 10.06 -16.05
CA THR A 118 -12.19 8.67 -16.17
C THR A 118 -12.48 8.07 -14.79
N LEU A 119 -13.09 8.86 -13.91
CA LEU A 119 -13.59 8.39 -12.61
C LEU A 119 -15.09 8.07 -12.68
N ASP A 120 -15.76 8.47 -13.77
CA ASP A 120 -17.13 8.08 -14.13
C ASP A 120 -17.25 7.93 -15.66
N PRO A 121 -17.24 6.71 -16.23
CA PRO A 121 -17.03 5.42 -15.55
C PRO A 121 -15.55 5.18 -15.20
N PRO A 122 -15.25 4.47 -14.09
CA PRO A 122 -13.88 4.23 -13.65
C PRO A 122 -13.15 3.12 -14.42
N GLN A 123 -11.82 3.11 -14.34
CA GLN A 123 -10.99 2.01 -14.85
C GLN A 123 -11.03 0.79 -13.92
N ALA A 124 -10.96 1.04 -12.62
CA ALA A 124 -11.07 0.01 -11.59
C ALA A 124 -11.63 0.60 -10.28
N ILE A 125 -12.23 -0.26 -9.46
CA ILE A 125 -12.71 0.06 -8.12
C ILE A 125 -12.19 -1.01 -7.16
N ILE A 126 -11.58 -0.59 -6.06
CA ILE A 126 -11.17 -1.45 -4.96
C ILE A 126 -12.05 -1.09 -3.77
N ASN A 127 -12.82 -2.06 -3.26
CA ASN A 127 -13.54 -1.92 -2.00
C ASN A 127 -12.81 -2.71 -0.92
N ILE A 128 -12.62 -2.09 0.24
CA ILE A 128 -11.89 -2.64 1.37
C ILE A 128 -12.88 -2.73 2.53
N THR A 129 -13.03 -3.91 3.13
CA THR A 129 -13.78 -4.06 4.38
C THR A 129 -12.80 -4.40 5.49
N LEU A 130 -12.87 -3.65 6.58
CA LEU A 130 -12.03 -3.84 7.76
C LEU A 130 -12.72 -4.74 8.79
N LYS A 131 -11.94 -5.28 9.74
CA LYS A 131 -12.43 -6.09 10.87
C LYS A 131 -13.50 -5.41 11.72
N ASN A 132 -13.42 -4.08 11.85
CA ASN A 132 -14.41 -3.26 12.56
C ASN A 132 -15.67 -2.96 11.73
N GLN A 133 -15.83 -3.61 10.56
CA GLN A 133 -16.93 -3.42 9.61
C GLN A 133 -16.96 -2.05 8.90
N HIS A 134 -15.96 -1.19 9.14
CA HIS A 134 -15.79 0.01 8.33
C HIS A 134 -15.33 -0.38 6.92
N SER A 135 -15.84 0.35 5.93
CA SER A 135 -15.51 0.14 4.53
C SER A 135 -14.81 1.36 3.96
N HIS A 136 -13.79 1.11 3.14
CA HIS A 136 -13.13 2.13 2.33
C HIS A 136 -13.28 1.80 0.85
N GLN A 137 -13.20 2.81 -0.01
CA GLN A 137 -13.24 2.64 -1.46
C GLN A 137 -12.15 3.45 -2.14
N LEU A 138 -11.43 2.82 -3.07
CA LEU A 138 -10.51 3.48 -3.98
C LEU A 138 -11.01 3.31 -5.42
N ILE A 139 -11.35 4.42 -6.06
CA ILE A 139 -11.74 4.49 -7.47
C ILE A 139 -10.52 4.92 -8.27
N LEU A 140 -10.13 4.14 -9.28
CA LEU A 140 -9.00 4.42 -10.16
C LEU A 140 -9.49 4.91 -11.53
N GLY A 141 -8.94 6.04 -11.95
CA GLY A 141 -9.17 6.66 -13.24
C GLY A 141 -7.99 6.49 -14.19
N LYS A 142 -7.91 7.37 -15.18
CA LYS A 142 -6.86 7.33 -16.21
C LYS A 142 -5.51 7.83 -15.68
N SER A 143 -4.45 7.56 -16.42
CA SER A 143 -3.15 8.18 -16.18
C SER A 143 -3.17 9.69 -16.44
N ASN A 144 -2.35 10.42 -15.69
CA ASN A 144 -2.09 11.83 -15.96
C ASN A 144 -1.29 12.01 -17.27
N PHE A 145 -1.09 13.25 -17.70
CA PHE A 145 -0.49 13.56 -19.00
C PHE A 145 0.88 12.92 -19.26
N ASN A 146 1.72 12.80 -18.23
CA ASN A 146 3.06 12.20 -18.34
C ASN A 146 3.10 10.71 -17.95
N SER A 147 1.93 10.09 -17.73
CA SER A 147 1.79 8.68 -17.35
C SER A 147 2.55 8.25 -16.09
N ARG A 148 2.95 9.19 -15.23
CA ARG A 148 3.65 8.88 -13.97
C ARG A 148 2.70 8.52 -12.83
N PHE A 149 1.47 9.03 -12.89
CA PHE A 149 0.45 8.83 -11.86
C PHE A 149 -0.90 8.52 -12.47
N LEU A 150 -1.77 7.92 -11.67
CA LEU A 150 -3.19 7.74 -11.97
C LEU A 150 -4.01 8.75 -11.20
N TYR A 151 -5.07 9.26 -11.82
CA TYR A 151 -6.11 9.94 -11.07
C TYR A 151 -6.89 8.92 -10.24
N ALA A 152 -7.21 9.25 -9.00
CA ALA A 152 -7.99 8.39 -8.14
C ALA A 152 -8.92 9.19 -7.21
N GLN A 153 -9.90 8.51 -6.63
CA GLN A 153 -10.72 9.04 -5.55
C GLN A 153 -10.76 8.01 -4.42
N ALA A 154 -10.39 8.45 -3.22
CA ALA A 154 -10.54 7.66 -2.00
C ALA A 154 -11.78 8.14 -1.24
N ASP A 155 -12.57 7.19 -0.75
CA ASP A 155 -13.80 7.40 0.03
C ASP A 155 -14.66 8.55 -0.54
N PRO A 156 -15.23 8.35 -1.75
CA PRO A 156 -15.90 9.40 -2.49
C PRO A 156 -17.03 10.04 -1.68
N ALA A 157 -16.80 11.26 -1.20
CA ALA A 157 -17.80 12.10 -0.57
C ALA A 157 -17.77 13.47 -1.23
N ALA A 158 -18.94 13.96 -1.68
CA ALA A 158 -19.07 15.33 -2.15
C ALA A 158 -18.90 16.28 -0.96
N LYS A 159 -18.02 17.28 -1.12
CA LYS A 159 -17.90 18.35 -0.15
C LYS A 159 -19.11 19.30 -0.25
N PRO A 160 -19.42 20.07 0.80
CA PRO A 160 -20.53 21.03 0.78
C PRO A 160 -20.44 22.08 -0.34
N ASP A 161 -19.24 22.34 -0.87
CA ASP A 161 -18.99 23.26 -2.00
C ASP A 161 -19.23 22.62 -3.38
N GLY A 162 -19.66 21.36 -3.44
CA GLY A 162 -19.87 20.61 -4.68
C GLY A 162 -18.59 20.10 -5.34
N ASN A 163 -17.43 20.27 -4.69
CA ASN A 163 -16.16 19.72 -5.14
C ASN A 163 -15.86 18.36 -4.49
N ILE A 164 -14.90 17.66 -5.07
CA ILE A 164 -14.34 16.41 -4.59
C ILE A 164 -12.81 16.50 -4.64
N ASN A 165 -12.16 15.64 -3.86
CA ASN A 165 -10.72 15.45 -3.94
C ASN A 165 -10.40 14.39 -5.01
N VAL A 166 -9.65 14.79 -6.02
CA VAL A 166 -9.02 13.88 -6.98
C VAL A 166 -7.54 13.75 -6.61
N LEU A 167 -7.11 12.53 -6.32
CA LEU A 167 -5.76 12.19 -5.89
C LEU A 167 -4.89 11.80 -7.09
N LEU A 168 -3.59 12.03 -7.01
CA LEU A 168 -2.59 11.42 -7.89
C LEU A 168 -1.88 10.28 -7.16
N VAL A 169 -2.12 9.05 -7.59
CA VAL A 169 -1.59 7.83 -6.96
C VAL A 169 -0.64 7.09 -7.89
N SER A 170 0.20 6.20 -7.33
CA SER A 170 1.14 5.39 -8.12
C SER A 170 0.44 4.57 -9.21
N THR A 171 1.09 4.41 -10.36
CA THR A 171 0.63 3.50 -11.43
C THR A 171 0.66 2.03 -11.01
N ASP A 172 1.34 1.71 -9.91
CA ASP A 172 1.36 0.38 -9.29
C ASP A 172 -0.04 -0.13 -8.93
N PHE A 173 -0.98 0.76 -8.62
CA PHE A 173 -2.37 0.39 -8.42
C PHE A 173 -2.99 -0.22 -9.69
N ALA A 174 -2.73 0.36 -10.88
CA ALA A 174 -3.19 -0.23 -12.14
C ALA A 174 -2.50 -1.58 -12.41
N ASN A 175 -1.22 -1.70 -12.09
CA ASN A 175 -0.48 -2.97 -12.22
C ASN A 175 -1.03 -4.04 -11.28
N ALA A 176 -1.45 -3.67 -10.07
CA ALA A 176 -2.03 -4.58 -9.10
C ALA A 176 -3.39 -5.13 -9.55
N VAL A 177 -4.29 -4.27 -10.05
CA VAL A 177 -5.68 -4.65 -10.34
C VAL A 177 -5.93 -5.21 -11.74
N ASN A 178 -5.07 -4.92 -12.72
CA ASN A 178 -5.24 -5.36 -14.12
C ASN A 178 -4.65 -6.75 -14.42
N ARG A 179 -4.37 -7.55 -13.38
CA ARG A 179 -3.85 -8.92 -13.49
C ARG A 179 -4.91 -9.89 -13.99
N GLU A 180 -4.46 -10.95 -14.66
CA GLU A 180 -5.34 -12.05 -15.08
C GLU A 180 -5.80 -12.87 -13.87
N LEU A 181 -6.99 -13.47 -13.95
CA LEU A 181 -7.55 -14.28 -12.86
C LEU A 181 -6.62 -15.43 -12.41
N SER A 182 -5.83 -15.98 -13.33
CA SER A 182 -4.87 -17.06 -13.05
C SER A 182 -3.76 -16.63 -12.09
N GLU A 183 -3.31 -15.38 -12.16
CA GLU A 183 -2.26 -14.86 -11.28
C GLU A 183 -2.73 -14.76 -9.83
N TRP A 184 -4.01 -14.39 -9.65
CA TRP A 184 -4.63 -14.27 -8.33
C TRP A 184 -4.80 -15.61 -7.61
N LYS A 185 -4.68 -16.74 -8.32
CA LYS A 185 -4.77 -18.08 -7.72
C LYS A 185 -3.44 -18.48 -7.12
N GLN A 186 -3.48 -19.20 -6.00
CA GLN A 186 -2.26 -19.79 -5.44
C GLN A 186 -1.57 -20.64 -6.53
N PRO A 187 -0.27 -20.41 -6.79
CA PRO A 187 0.48 -21.22 -7.74
C PRO A 187 0.51 -22.67 -7.28
N VAL A 188 0.40 -23.59 -8.23
CA VAL A 188 0.58 -25.02 -7.95
C VAL A 188 2.07 -25.23 -7.69
N ASP A 189 2.42 -25.63 -6.47
CA ASP A 189 3.80 -25.97 -6.12
C ASP A 189 4.21 -27.27 -6.85
N ASN A 190 4.89 -27.11 -7.99
CA ASN A 190 5.41 -28.23 -8.76
C ASN A 190 6.72 -28.81 -8.17
N SER A 191 7.23 -28.27 -7.06
CA SER A 191 8.49 -28.70 -6.45
C SER A 191 8.39 -30.11 -5.85
N GLN A 192 7.19 -30.58 -5.51
CA GLN A 192 6.93 -31.96 -5.06
C GLN A 192 6.95 -33.01 -6.20
N LYS A 193 7.05 -32.60 -7.47
CA LYS A 193 7.00 -33.52 -8.61
C LYS A 193 8.37 -33.97 -9.13
N LEU A 194 9.47 -33.57 -8.48
CA LEU A 194 10.78 -34.16 -8.78
C LEU A 194 10.85 -35.55 -8.12
N PRO A 195 10.99 -36.65 -8.88
CA PRO A 195 11.29 -37.94 -8.29
C PRO A 195 12.58 -37.82 -7.48
N SER A 196 12.58 -38.35 -6.26
CA SER A 196 13.78 -38.43 -5.42
C SER A 196 14.91 -39.04 -6.25
N LEU A 197 15.99 -38.30 -6.47
CA LEU A 197 17.21 -38.83 -7.07
C LEU A 197 17.72 -39.95 -6.16
N THR A 198 17.46 -41.20 -6.56
CA THR A 198 18.00 -42.35 -5.86
C THR A 198 19.48 -42.41 -6.21
N ILE A 199 20.34 -41.92 -5.32
CA ILE A 199 21.79 -42.04 -5.47
C ILE A 199 22.11 -43.53 -5.30
N PRO A 200 22.62 -44.24 -6.32
CA PRO A 200 23.02 -45.63 -6.14
C PRO A 200 24.17 -45.71 -5.14
N ASN A 201 24.01 -46.59 -4.15
CA ASN A 201 24.99 -46.85 -3.10
C ASN A 201 26.32 -47.34 -3.73
N PRO A 202 27.50 -46.84 -3.33
CA PRO A 202 28.76 -47.32 -3.88
C PRO A 202 28.95 -48.81 -3.56
N SER A 203 29.17 -49.60 -4.61
CA SER A 203 29.48 -51.02 -4.52
C SER A 203 30.83 -51.21 -3.81
N PRO A 204 30.97 -52.10 -2.82
CA PRO A 204 32.24 -52.32 -2.16
C PRO A 204 33.20 -53.04 -3.13
N THR A 205 34.27 -52.36 -3.53
CA THR A 205 35.40 -52.97 -4.22
C THR A 205 36.09 -53.93 -3.25
N ASN A 206 35.88 -55.22 -3.47
CA ASN A 206 36.59 -56.26 -2.74
C ASN A 206 37.96 -56.46 -3.42
N SER A 207 39.01 -55.89 -2.84
CA SER A 207 40.39 -56.17 -3.24
C SER A 207 40.76 -57.58 -2.80
N LYS A 208 41.21 -58.40 -3.75
CA LYS A 208 41.87 -59.68 -3.52
C LYS A 208 43.21 -59.67 -4.24
#